data_AF-A0A1E4JMH8-F1
#
_entry.id   AF-A0A1E4JMH8-F1
#
_cell.length_a   1.000
_cell.length_b   1.000
_cell.length_c   1.000
_cell.angle_alpha   90.00
_cell.angle_beta   90.00
_cell.angle_gamma   90.00
#
_symmetry.space_group_name_H-M   'P 1'
#
loop_
_entity.id
_entity.type
_entity.pdbx_description
1 polymer ?
#
loop_
_entity_poly.entity_id
_entity_poly.type
_entity_poly.pdbx_seq_one_letter_code
_entity_poly.pdbx_strand_id
1 'polypeptide(L)'
;MAATAALALFGAGQATAQTEPDAADTAAAVQTKPDGTTPEERANTARLNAEQAARAKAENVTYEQEVAAAAAQEQAEQEKYAAETAAYEAEKARVAAMGAEERMQWEADVAACKAGDTTRCAHPLPEPQR
;
A
#
# COMPACT_ATOMS: atom_id res chain seq x y z
N MET A 1 0.37 40.78 -5.88
CA MET A 1 1.68 41.45 -5.83
C MET A 1 2.12 41.53 -4.38
N ALA A 2 3.15 40.77 -4.00
CA ALA A 2 4.16 41.09 -3.00
C ALA A 2 5.12 39.89 -2.96
N ALA A 3 6.34 40.12 -3.46
CA ALA A 3 7.45 39.20 -3.37
C ALA A 3 8.22 39.49 -2.07
N THR A 4 8.63 38.45 -1.36
CA THR A 4 9.71 38.47 -0.35
C THR A 4 10.34 37.08 -0.39
N ALA A 5 11.37 36.91 -1.21
CA ALA A 5 12.78 37.09 -0.86
C ALA A 5 13.35 35.83 -0.18
N ALA A 6 14.14 35.11 -0.97
CA ALA A 6 14.92 33.95 -0.58
C ALA A 6 15.92 34.30 0.54
N LEU A 7 15.95 33.47 1.58
CA LEU A 7 17.10 33.35 2.47
C LEU A 7 17.93 32.15 2.00
N ALA A 8 18.88 32.44 1.13
CA ALA A 8 20.00 31.56 0.83
C ALA A 8 20.88 31.46 2.09
N LEU A 9 20.83 30.32 2.78
CA LEU A 9 21.77 30.03 3.86
C LEU A 9 23.12 29.66 3.24
N PHE A 10 24.01 30.65 3.20
CA PHE A 10 25.44 30.46 2.99
C PHE A 10 26.01 29.56 4.09
N GLY A 11 26.29 28.31 3.72
CA GLY A 11 27.17 27.41 4.44
C GLY A 11 28.38 27.08 3.57
N ALA A 12 29.26 28.06 3.37
CA ALA A 12 30.58 27.87 2.78
C ALA A 12 31.46 27.06 3.76
N GLY A 13 31.34 25.74 3.71
CA GLY A 13 32.20 24.78 4.39
C GLY A 13 33.28 24.28 3.43
N GLN A 14 34.37 25.03 3.34
CA GLN A 14 35.73 24.66 2.93
C GLN A 14 35.88 23.45 2.00
N ALA A 15 36.14 23.74 0.72
CA ALA A 15 36.79 22.82 -0.19
C ALA A 15 38.13 22.37 0.42
N THR A 16 38.17 21.15 0.95
CA THR A 16 39.43 20.46 1.19
C THR A 16 40.07 20.23 -0.18
N ALA A 17 41.20 20.87 -0.43
CA ALA A 17 42.09 20.49 -1.51
C ALA A 17 42.45 19.01 -1.32
N GLN A 18 41.80 18.12 -2.07
CA GLN A 18 42.30 16.77 -2.27
C GLN A 18 43.57 16.92 -3.10
N THR A 19 44.71 16.79 -2.42
CA THR A 19 45.96 16.46 -3.07
C THR A 19 45.71 15.18 -3.86
N GLU A 20 45.60 15.29 -5.19
CA GLU A 20 45.69 14.12 -6.06
C GLU A 20 47.03 13.44 -5.74
N PRO A 21 47.05 12.15 -5.38
CA PRO A 21 48.31 11.45 -5.27
C PRO A 21 48.94 11.46 -6.66
N ASP A 22 50.16 11.99 -6.75
CA ASP A 22 51.00 11.95 -7.95
C ASP A 22 50.90 10.54 -8.58
N ALA A 23 50.33 10.47 -9.79
CA ALA A 23 50.14 9.23 -10.53
C ALA A 23 51.46 8.50 -10.86
N ALA A 24 52.60 9.12 -10.53
CA ALA A 24 53.93 8.56 -10.65
C ALA A 24 54.34 7.65 -9.47
N ASP A 25 53.73 7.78 -8.28
CA ASP A 25 54.11 6.99 -7.10
C ASP A 25 53.35 5.66 -6.96
N THR A 26 52.28 5.47 -7.76
CA THR A 26 51.52 4.20 -7.81
C THR A 26 51.99 3.26 -8.92
N ALA A 27 52.82 3.73 -9.86
CA ALA A 27 53.35 2.92 -10.95
C ALA A 27 54.59 2.10 -10.57
N ALA A 28 55.25 2.40 -9.44
CA ALA A 28 56.52 1.80 -9.05
C ALA A 28 56.38 0.72 -7.95
N ALA A 29 55.34 -0.11 -7.96
CA ALA A 29 55.33 -1.34 -7.16
C ALA A 29 54.28 -2.40 -7.59
N VAL A 30 53.93 -2.52 -8.87
CA VAL A 30 53.26 -3.76 -9.34
C VAL A 30 54.35 -4.79 -9.64
N GLN A 31 55.09 -5.21 -8.60
CA GLN A 31 55.75 -6.50 -8.64
C GLN A 31 54.62 -7.53 -8.73
N THR A 32 54.38 -8.06 -9.93
CA THR A 32 53.45 -9.19 -10.13
C THR A 32 54.00 -10.37 -9.36
N LYS A 33 53.64 -10.47 -8.08
CA LYS A 33 53.80 -11.70 -7.33
C LYS A 33 53.12 -12.80 -8.15
N PRO A 34 53.77 -13.95 -8.37
CA PRO A 34 53.12 -15.08 -9.01
C PRO A 34 51.85 -15.41 -8.22
N ASP A 35 50.76 -15.66 -8.94
CA ASP A 35 49.50 -16.08 -8.34
C ASP A 35 49.76 -17.37 -7.54
N GLY A 36 49.72 -17.23 -6.20
CA GLY A 36 49.99 -18.32 -5.27
C GLY A 36 48.83 -19.30 -5.14
N THR A 37 47.75 -19.08 -5.88
CA THR A 37 46.55 -19.90 -5.81
C THR A 37 46.78 -21.24 -6.51
N THR A 38 46.54 -22.32 -5.79
CA THR A 38 46.61 -23.69 -6.30
C THR A 38 45.46 -23.99 -7.27
N PRO A 39 45.58 -24.98 -8.17
CA PRO A 39 44.47 -25.44 -9.00
C PRO A 39 43.24 -25.85 -8.18
N GLU A 40 43.45 -26.50 -7.03
CA GLU A 40 42.40 -26.93 -6.11
C GLU A 40 41.64 -25.75 -5.50
N GLU A 41 42.35 -24.69 -5.09
CA GLU A 41 41.74 -23.46 -4.58
C GLU A 41 40.91 -22.77 -5.67
N ARG A 42 41.43 -22.66 -6.90
CA ARG A 42 40.65 -22.11 -8.04
C ARG A 42 39.38 -22.92 -8.31
N ALA A 43 39.47 -24.25 -8.28
CA ALA A 43 38.31 -25.12 -8.47
C ALA A 43 37.28 -24.95 -7.33
N ASN A 44 37.74 -24.81 -6.09
CA ASN A 44 36.86 -24.58 -4.94
C ASN A 44 36.15 -23.22 -5.03
N THR A 45 36.87 -22.16 -5.37
CA THR A 45 36.31 -20.82 -5.59
C THR A 45 35.28 -20.83 -6.72
N ALA A 46 35.58 -21.48 -7.85
CA ALA A 46 34.63 -21.60 -8.95
C ALA A 46 33.34 -22.31 -8.54
N ARG A 47 33.44 -23.40 -7.76
CA ARG A 47 32.28 -24.12 -7.21
C ARG A 47 31.46 -23.23 -6.28
N LEU A 48 32.09 -22.56 -5.32
CA LEU A 48 31.40 -21.69 -4.37
C LEU A 48 30.71 -20.51 -5.05
N ASN A 49 31.34 -19.93 -6.08
CA ASN A 49 30.74 -18.86 -6.88
C ASN A 49 29.54 -19.36 -7.67
N ALA A 50 29.62 -20.56 -8.26
CA ALA A 50 28.50 -21.18 -8.95
C ALA A 50 27.32 -21.46 -8.00
N GLU A 51 27.59 -21.93 -6.79
CA GLU A 51 26.54 -22.14 -5.78
C GLU A 51 25.92 -20.83 -5.28
N GLN A 52 26.73 -19.78 -5.07
CA GLN A 52 26.22 -18.47 -4.70
C GLN A 52 25.35 -17.87 -5.81
N ALA A 53 25.78 -17.98 -7.07
CA ALA A 53 24.99 -17.53 -8.21
C ALA A 53 23.68 -18.31 -8.35
N ALA A 54 23.69 -19.62 -8.06
CA ALA A 54 22.49 -20.44 -8.06
C ALA A 54 21.51 -20.03 -6.94
N ARG A 55 22.02 -19.80 -5.72
CA ARG A 55 21.21 -19.30 -4.59
C ARG A 55 20.60 -17.94 -4.88
N ALA A 56 21.40 -16.98 -5.33
CA ALA A 56 20.92 -15.64 -5.66
C ALA A 56 19.84 -15.66 -6.76
N LYS A 57 19.97 -16.52 -7.77
CA LYS A 57 18.93 -16.71 -8.80
C LYS A 57 17.63 -17.24 -8.20
N ALA A 58 17.71 -18.22 -7.30
CA ALA A 58 16.52 -18.78 -6.66
C ALA A 58 15.83 -17.74 -5.77
N GLU A 59 16.60 -17.00 -4.97
CA GLU A 59 16.07 -15.92 -4.11
C GLU A 59 15.41 -14.81 -4.92
N ASN A 60 16.03 -14.39 -6.04
CA ASN A 60 15.42 -13.39 -6.92
C ASN A 60 14.10 -13.86 -7.53
N VAL A 61 14.02 -15.13 -7.96
CA VAL A 61 12.77 -15.71 -8.48
C VAL A 61 11.69 -15.73 -7.41
N THR A 62 12.02 -16.11 -6.17
CA THR A 62 11.07 -16.06 -5.05
C THR A 62 10.63 -14.63 -4.77
N TYR A 63 11.55 -13.68 -4.72
CA TYR A 63 11.25 -12.27 -4.50
C TYR A 63 10.30 -11.71 -5.56
N GLU A 64 10.57 -11.97 -6.85
CA GLU A 64 9.72 -11.52 -7.95
C GLU A 64 8.30 -12.10 -7.85
N GLN A 65 8.18 -13.37 -7.43
CA GLN A 65 6.87 -14.00 -7.20
C GLN A 65 6.12 -13.34 -6.03
N GLU A 66 6.81 -13.04 -4.93
CA GLU A 66 6.21 -12.36 -3.77
C GLU A 66 5.73 -10.95 -4.12
N VAL A 67 6.52 -10.19 -4.89
CA VAL A 67 6.14 -8.85 -5.36
C VAL A 67 4.91 -8.93 -6.27
N ALA A 68 4.88 -9.87 -7.22
CA ALA A 68 3.74 -10.05 -8.10
C ALA A 68 2.47 -10.46 -7.33
N ALA A 69 2.60 -11.36 -6.35
CA ALA A 69 1.50 -11.79 -5.50
C ALA A 69 0.96 -10.64 -4.63
N ALA A 70 1.84 -9.84 -4.04
CA ALA A 70 1.45 -8.67 -3.26
C ALA A 70 0.69 -7.65 -4.11
N ALA A 71 1.19 -7.34 -5.31
CA ALA A 71 0.51 -6.43 -6.24
C ALA A 71 -0.87 -6.95 -6.66
N ALA A 72 -1.01 -8.25 -6.91
CA ALA A 72 -2.30 -8.86 -7.24
C ALA A 72 -3.28 -8.81 -6.07
N GLN A 73 -2.81 -9.03 -4.83
CA GLN A 73 -3.66 -8.91 -3.65
C GLN A 73 -4.13 -7.47 -3.43
N GLU A 74 -3.25 -6.48 -3.56
CA GLU A 74 -3.63 -5.07 -3.41
C GLU A 74 -4.71 -4.69 -4.42
N GLN A 75 -4.58 -5.06 -5.69
CA GLN A 75 -5.60 -4.80 -6.70
C GLN A 75 -6.93 -5.47 -6.35
N ALA A 76 -6.91 -6.74 -5.95
CA ALA A 76 -8.11 -7.48 -5.58
C ALA A 76 -8.82 -6.86 -4.35
N GLU A 77 -8.07 -6.40 -3.36
CA GLU A 77 -8.62 -5.72 -2.18
C GLU A 77 -9.25 -4.38 -2.54
N GLN A 78 -8.63 -3.61 -3.43
CA GLN A 78 -9.19 -2.33 -3.90
C GLN A 78 -10.49 -2.55 -4.68
N GLU A 79 -10.53 -3.54 -5.57
CA GLU A 79 -11.75 -3.91 -6.31
C GLU A 79 -12.86 -4.35 -5.36
N LYS A 80 -12.53 -5.19 -4.37
CA LYS A 80 -13.48 -5.64 -3.35
C LYS A 80 -14.02 -4.47 -2.53
N TYR A 81 -13.15 -3.57 -2.07
CA TYR A 81 -13.56 -2.40 -1.29
C TYR A 81 -14.49 -1.49 -2.10
N ALA A 82 -14.18 -1.25 -3.37
CA ALA A 82 -15.03 -0.47 -4.26
C ALA A 82 -16.40 -1.13 -4.46
N ALA A 83 -16.44 -2.46 -4.66
CA ALA A 83 -17.68 -3.21 -4.83
C ALA A 83 -18.54 -3.20 -3.55
N GLU A 84 -17.94 -3.42 -2.38
CA GLU A 84 -18.64 -3.38 -1.09
C GLU A 84 -19.19 -1.99 -0.79
N THR A 85 -18.42 -0.94 -1.10
CA THR A 85 -18.86 0.45 -0.95
C THR A 85 -20.06 0.75 -1.85
N ALA A 86 -20.01 0.34 -3.12
CA ALA A 86 -21.12 0.52 -4.04
C ALA A 86 -22.38 -0.23 -3.59
N ALA A 87 -22.23 -1.47 -3.10
CA ALA A 87 -23.34 -2.25 -2.57
C ALA A 87 -23.96 -1.62 -1.31
N TYR A 88 -23.13 -1.14 -0.38
CA TYR A 88 -23.59 -0.46 0.82
C TYR A 88 -24.38 0.81 0.50
N GLU A 89 -23.86 1.64 -0.40
CA GLU A 89 -24.52 2.88 -0.81
C GLU A 89 -25.84 2.60 -1.55
N ALA A 90 -25.89 1.57 -2.38
CA ALA A 90 -27.11 1.14 -3.05
C ALA A 90 -28.16 0.64 -2.04
N GLU A 91 -27.76 -0.16 -1.05
CA GLU A 91 -28.66 -0.66 -0.01
C GLU A 91 -29.19 0.49 0.86
N LYS A 92 -28.33 1.45 1.22
CA LYS A 92 -28.75 2.66 1.93
C LYS A 92 -29.81 3.43 1.15
N ALA A 93 -29.62 3.61 -0.16
CA ALA A 93 -30.59 4.28 -1.02
C ALA A 93 -31.92 3.49 -1.09
N ARG A 94 -31.85 2.15 -1.19
CA ARG A 94 -33.03 1.27 -1.18
C ARG A 94 -33.83 1.40 0.12
N VAL A 95 -33.14 1.34 1.26
CA VAL A 95 -33.77 1.48 2.59
C VAL A 95 -34.36 2.88 2.77
N ALA A 96 -33.66 3.93 2.31
CA ALA A 96 -34.20 5.29 2.36
C ALA A 96 -35.47 5.45 1.50
N ALA A 97 -35.50 4.84 0.31
CA ALA A 97 -36.69 4.85 -0.54
C ALA A 97 -37.88 4.15 0.12
N MET A 98 -37.69 2.92 0.63
CA MET A 98 -38.74 2.20 1.36
C MET A 98 -39.21 2.99 2.60
N GLY A 99 -38.29 3.55 3.38
CA GLY A 99 -38.62 4.32 4.58
C GLY A 99 -39.36 5.63 4.27
N ALA A 100 -39.20 6.21 3.07
CA ALA A 100 -39.97 7.36 2.62
C ALA A 100 -41.42 6.97 2.31
N GLU A 101 -41.63 5.85 1.62
CA GLU A 101 -42.97 5.32 1.32
C GLU A 101 -43.73 4.94 2.60
N GLU A 102 -43.07 4.20 3.50
CA GLU A 102 -43.65 3.82 4.80
C GLU A 102 -44.02 5.05 5.65
N ARG A 103 -43.20 6.11 5.59
CA ARG A 103 -43.48 7.36 6.31
C ARG A 103 -44.70 8.08 5.75
N MET A 104 -44.83 8.18 4.43
CA MET A 104 -46.03 8.78 3.82
C MET A 104 -47.30 8.03 4.23
N GLN A 105 -47.24 6.68 4.22
CA GLN A 105 -48.37 5.86 4.64
C GLN A 105 -48.69 6.06 6.13
N TRP A 106 -47.67 6.07 7.00
CA TRP A 106 -47.85 6.32 8.42
C TRP A 106 -48.44 7.70 8.70
N GLU A 107 -47.96 8.75 8.02
CA GLU A 107 -48.49 10.11 8.17
C GLU A 107 -49.96 10.18 7.74
N ALA A 108 -50.34 9.50 6.65
CA ALA A 108 -51.72 9.38 6.22
C ALA A 108 -52.60 8.64 7.25
N ASP A 109 -52.10 7.55 7.84
CA ASP A 109 -52.83 6.77 8.85
C ASP A 109 -53.03 7.54 10.14
N VAL A 110 -52.01 8.27 10.57
CA VAL A 110 -52.10 9.18 11.71
C VAL A 110 -53.12 10.29 11.44
N ALA A 111 -53.14 10.88 10.24
CA ALA A 111 -54.11 11.90 9.88
C ALA A 111 -55.54 11.35 9.87
N ALA A 112 -55.77 10.17 9.28
CA ALA A 112 -57.07 9.49 9.25
C ALA A 112 -57.57 9.15 10.67
N CYS A 113 -56.71 8.59 11.51
CA CYS A 113 -57.01 8.32 12.92
C CYS A 113 -57.41 9.61 13.67
N LYS A 114 -56.64 10.70 13.50
CA LYS A 114 -56.96 12.01 14.11
C LYS A 114 -58.28 12.60 13.59
N ALA A 115 -58.66 12.30 12.35
CA ALA A 115 -59.95 12.69 11.77
C ALA A 115 -61.12 11.80 12.25
N GLY A 116 -60.87 10.77 13.04
CA GLY A 116 -61.88 9.91 13.64
C GLY A 116 -62.03 8.53 13.01
N ASP A 117 -61.23 8.18 11.99
CA ASP A 117 -61.19 6.81 11.47
C ASP A 117 -60.37 5.91 12.41
N THR A 118 -61.05 5.35 13.40
CA THR A 118 -60.45 4.50 14.42
C THR A 118 -59.83 3.22 13.85
N THR A 119 -60.17 2.83 12.61
CA THR A 119 -59.62 1.61 11.97
C THR A 119 -58.18 1.80 11.49
N ARG A 120 -57.74 3.07 11.35
CA ARG A 120 -56.37 3.43 10.95
C ARG A 120 -55.46 3.80 12.12
N CYS A 121 -55.99 3.80 13.35
CA CYS A 121 -55.20 4.08 14.54
C CYS A 121 -54.22 2.93 14.83
N ALA A 122 -53.05 3.27 15.38
CA ALA A 122 -52.09 2.27 15.84
C ALA A 122 -52.73 1.37 16.90
N HIS A 123 -52.65 0.05 16.70
CA HIS A 123 -53.09 -0.90 17.71
C HIS A 123 -52.08 -0.98 18.86
N PRO A 124 -52.53 -1.16 20.11
CA PRO A 124 -51.62 -1.41 21.21
C PRO A 124 -50.77 -2.65 20.92
N LEU A 125 -49.48 -2.57 21.23
CA LEU A 125 -48.61 -3.75 21.17
C LEU A 125 -49.10 -4.77 22.22
N PRO A 126 -49.09 -6.07 21.91
CA PRO A 126 -49.44 -7.10 22.88
C PRO A 126 -48.51 -7.03 24.10
N GLU A 127 -49.05 -7.21 25.31
CA GLU A 127 -48.23 -7.23 26.51
C GLU A 127 -47.20 -8.37 26.47
N PRO A 128 -45.95 -8.14 26.90
CA PRO A 128 -44.96 -9.22 27.01
C PRO A 128 -45.47 -10.28 27.97
N GLN A 129 -45.61 -11.52 27.50
CA GLN A 129 -45.89 -12.68 28.35
C GLN A 129 -44.70 -12.82 29.33
N ARG A 130 -44.96 -12.66 30.64
CA ARG A 130 -43.95 -12.92 31.68
C ARG A 130 -43.82 -14.41 31.98
#